data_AF-A0A016BZR2-F1
#
_entry.id   AF-A0A016BZR2-F1
#
_cell.length_a   1.000
_cell.length_b   1.000
_cell.length_c   1.000
_cell.angle_alpha   90.00
_cell.angle_beta   90.00
_cell.angle_gamma   90.00
#
_symmetry.space_group_name_H-M   'P 1'
#
loop_
_entity.id
_entity.type
_entity.pdbx_description
1 polymer ?
#
loop_
_entity_poly.entity_id
_entity_poly.type
_entity_poly.pdbx_seq_one_letter_code
_entity_poly.pdbx_strand_id
1 'polypeptide(L)'
;VEGKSLLVIGGAGSIGSSYIKAILPFKPSKLVVIDLNENGLAELTRDLRSTYGLYIPDEYRTYTLNFADPIFERMFRKEQGFDIVANFSAHKHVRSEKDEYSVQALIENNVIKAKKLLDLLSEFPPRHFFCVSTDKAANPVNIMGASKRIMEDMIMAYSSKFKVTTARFANVAFSNGSLLAGFIDRIMKKQPLAAPNDVKRYFVSPEESGQICMLACVLGNNGEIFFPKLGEEKMITFSSICDRFLCTLGYEKKECATDEEARRYAAEMADDSKIYPVVYFKSDTTGEKGYEEFYVPGERLNLERFSSLGVIEDVSKRPLSELDSFFDDLESLFALPDCHKSDIVTALKRFLPNFEHVEKGKNLDQKM
;
A
#
# COMPACT_ATOMS: atom_id res chain seq x y z
N VAL A 1 -12.67 9.86 -18.31
CA VAL A 1 -11.87 10.75 -17.43
C VAL A 1 -11.76 12.15 -18.02
N GLU A 2 -11.77 12.29 -19.34
CA GLU A 2 -11.67 13.60 -20.01
C GLU A 2 -12.61 14.66 -19.40
N GLY A 3 -12.05 15.84 -19.12
CA GLY A 3 -12.76 16.97 -18.53
C GLY A 3 -13.13 16.82 -17.04
N LYS A 4 -12.73 15.73 -16.36
CA LYS A 4 -13.01 15.50 -14.94
C LYS A 4 -11.92 16.02 -14.02
N SER A 5 -12.33 16.45 -12.84
CA SER A 5 -11.44 16.85 -11.75
C SER A 5 -10.97 15.64 -10.94
N LEU A 6 -9.66 15.57 -10.68
CA LEU A 6 -9.03 14.44 -9.99
C LEU A 6 -8.29 14.92 -8.74
N LEU A 7 -8.60 14.30 -7.60
CA LEU A 7 -7.87 14.43 -6.35
C LEU A 7 -7.16 13.11 -6.03
N VAL A 8 -5.85 13.16 -5.83
CA VAL A 8 -5.04 11.98 -5.45
C VAL A 8 -4.39 12.22 -4.10
N ILE A 9 -4.77 11.42 -3.11
CA ILE A 9 -4.21 11.44 -1.74
C ILE A 9 -3.16 10.33 -1.62
N GLY A 10 -1.99 10.61 -1.05
CA GLY A 10 -0.85 9.68 -1.07
C GLY A 10 -0.21 9.58 -2.46
N GLY A 11 -0.34 10.62 -3.29
CA GLY A 11 0.08 10.59 -4.70
C GLY A 11 1.60 10.65 -4.92
N ALA A 12 2.39 11.01 -3.91
CA ALA A 12 3.85 10.94 -4.00
C ALA A 12 4.41 9.55 -3.65
N GLY A 13 3.56 8.64 -3.16
CA GLY A 13 3.92 7.23 -2.98
C GLY A 13 4.11 6.50 -4.32
N SER A 14 4.78 5.34 -4.29
CA SER A 14 5.11 4.58 -5.51
C SER A 14 3.88 4.17 -6.33
N ILE A 15 2.79 3.76 -5.68
CA ILE A 15 1.55 3.38 -6.37
C ILE A 15 0.78 4.62 -6.80
N GLY A 16 0.67 5.63 -5.94
CA GLY A 16 -0.05 6.88 -6.26
C GLY A 16 0.53 7.60 -7.47
N SER A 17 1.85 7.72 -7.54
CA SER A 17 2.57 8.30 -8.68
C SER A 17 2.38 7.48 -9.96
N SER A 18 2.44 6.15 -9.86
CA SER A 18 2.18 5.25 -11.00
C SER A 18 0.74 5.35 -11.50
N TYR A 19 -0.24 5.44 -10.59
CA TYR A 19 -1.65 5.69 -10.94
C TYR A 19 -1.83 7.03 -11.65
N ILE A 20 -1.21 8.10 -11.14
CA ILE A 20 -1.25 9.43 -11.76
C ILE A 20 -0.74 9.35 -13.21
N LYS A 21 0.42 8.73 -13.43
CA LYS A 21 0.96 8.52 -14.79
C LYS A 21 0.03 7.70 -15.69
N ALA A 22 -0.64 6.69 -15.14
CA ALA A 22 -1.56 5.84 -15.89
C ALA A 22 -2.86 6.57 -16.27
N ILE A 23 -3.38 7.47 -15.42
CA ILE A 23 -4.67 8.14 -15.65
C ILE A 23 -4.56 9.44 -16.44
N LEU A 24 -3.42 10.13 -16.36
CA LEU A 24 -3.18 11.41 -17.06
C LEU A 24 -3.39 11.36 -18.58
N PRO A 25 -3.02 10.29 -19.33
CA PRO A 25 -3.30 10.18 -20.76
C PRO A 25 -4.77 10.32 -21.14
N PHE A 26 -5.70 10.10 -20.20
CA PHE A 26 -7.14 10.26 -20.40
C PHE A 26 -7.65 11.69 -20.14
N LYS A 27 -6.74 12.66 -20.11
CA LYS A 27 -6.99 14.11 -20.17
C LYS A 27 -7.95 14.68 -19.11
N PRO A 28 -7.72 14.43 -17.80
CA PRO A 28 -8.48 15.13 -16.76
C PRO A 28 -8.34 16.66 -16.92
N SER A 29 -9.34 17.43 -16.49
CA SER A 29 -9.29 18.90 -16.54
C SER A 29 -8.42 19.49 -15.43
N LYS A 30 -8.31 18.78 -14.30
CA LYS A 30 -7.64 19.24 -13.08
C LYS A 30 -7.03 18.06 -12.35
N LEU A 31 -5.82 18.23 -11.81
CA LEU A 31 -5.15 17.28 -10.92
C LEU A 31 -4.67 17.99 -9.65
N VAL A 32 -5.20 17.57 -8.50
CA VAL A 32 -4.71 17.98 -7.18
C VAL A 32 -4.10 16.77 -6.47
N VAL A 33 -2.87 16.89 -6.00
CA VAL A 33 -2.14 15.82 -5.30
C VAL A 33 -1.83 16.24 -3.87
N ILE A 34 -2.20 15.38 -2.93
CA ILE A 34 -1.98 15.56 -1.49
C ILE A 34 -1.05 14.46 -0.99
N ASP A 35 0.03 14.84 -0.31
CA ASP A 35 0.93 13.91 0.36
C ASP A 35 1.63 14.60 1.53
N LEU A 36 2.18 13.84 2.48
CA LEU A 36 3.04 14.40 3.53
C LEU A 36 4.50 14.54 3.08
N ASN A 37 4.90 13.79 2.06
CA ASN A 37 6.27 13.76 1.57
C ASN A 37 6.52 14.90 0.56
N GLU A 38 6.97 16.05 1.05
CA GLU A 38 7.34 17.21 0.23
C GLU A 38 8.34 16.85 -0.88
N ASN A 39 9.41 16.13 -0.53
CA ASN A 39 10.44 15.70 -1.49
C ASN A 39 9.84 14.79 -2.56
N GLY A 40 8.94 13.89 -2.17
CA GLY A 40 8.21 13.03 -3.09
C GLY A 40 7.30 13.80 -4.05
N LEU A 41 6.63 14.87 -3.58
CA LEU A 41 5.80 15.73 -4.43
C LEU A 41 6.65 16.53 -5.44
N ALA A 42 7.81 17.02 -4.99
CA ALA A 42 8.77 17.68 -5.87
C ALA A 42 9.27 16.71 -6.95
N GLU A 43 9.59 15.47 -6.55
CA GLU A 43 10.07 14.47 -7.50
C GLU A 43 8.98 13.99 -8.46
N LEU A 44 7.76 13.77 -7.98
CA LEU A 44 6.59 13.53 -8.83
C LEU A 44 6.45 14.62 -9.90
N THR A 45 6.56 15.90 -9.50
CA THR A 45 6.45 17.01 -10.44
C THR A 45 7.53 16.97 -11.52
N ARG A 46 8.79 16.69 -11.14
CA ARG A 46 9.91 16.58 -12.09
C ARG A 46 9.71 15.41 -13.05
N ASP A 47 9.33 14.26 -12.52
CA ASP A 47 9.12 13.02 -13.26
C ASP A 47 8.00 13.17 -14.30
N LEU A 48 6.84 13.73 -13.90
CA LEU A 48 5.74 14.01 -14.82
C LEU A 48 6.16 14.99 -15.93
N ARG A 49 6.83 16.08 -15.58
CA ARG A 49 7.24 17.12 -16.56
C ARG A 49 8.39 16.69 -17.46
N SER A 50 9.19 15.71 -17.03
CA SER A 50 10.30 15.16 -17.83
C SER A 50 9.87 14.00 -18.72
N THR A 51 8.68 13.43 -18.49
CA THR A 51 8.14 12.35 -19.31
C THR A 51 7.60 12.91 -20.63
N TYR A 52 8.29 12.61 -21.73
CA TYR A 52 7.91 13.07 -23.06
C TYR A 52 6.52 12.57 -23.47
N GLY A 53 5.66 13.49 -23.92
CA GLY A 53 4.32 13.17 -24.42
C GLY A 53 3.26 12.88 -23.35
N LEU A 54 3.61 12.93 -22.06
CA LEU A 54 2.64 12.77 -20.98
C LEU A 54 1.75 14.02 -20.89
N TYR A 55 0.43 13.83 -20.90
CA TYR A 55 -0.52 14.92 -20.68
C TYR A 55 -0.46 15.38 -19.22
N ILE A 56 -0.40 16.69 -18.99
CA ILE A 56 -0.55 17.31 -17.67
C ILE A 56 -1.61 18.39 -17.82
N PRO A 57 -2.68 18.40 -17.00
CA PRO A 57 -3.66 19.48 -17.05
C PRO A 57 -3.02 20.82 -16.70
N ASP A 58 -3.51 21.90 -17.29
CA ASP A 58 -3.07 23.27 -16.94
C ASP A 58 -3.24 23.52 -15.44
N GLU A 59 -4.32 23.00 -14.87
CA GLU A 59 -4.57 23.02 -13.44
C GLU A 59 -3.98 21.80 -12.73
N TYR A 60 -2.68 21.86 -12.47
CA TYR A 60 -1.93 20.88 -11.69
C TYR A 60 -1.39 21.50 -10.39
N ARG A 61 -1.80 20.94 -9.24
CA ARG A 61 -1.44 21.46 -7.92
C ARG A 61 -0.99 20.33 -7.00
N THR A 62 0.08 20.54 -6.24
CA THR A 62 0.58 19.62 -5.22
C THR A 62 0.57 20.32 -3.86
N TYR A 63 0.13 19.64 -2.81
CA TYR A 63 0.15 20.18 -1.45
C TYR A 63 0.73 19.18 -0.46
N THR A 64 1.70 19.65 0.32
CA THR A 64 2.26 18.93 1.46
C THR A 64 1.29 19.01 2.65
N LEU A 65 0.25 18.18 2.65
CA LEU A 65 -0.85 18.23 3.62
C LEU A 65 -1.23 16.84 4.11
N ASN A 66 -1.69 16.74 5.35
CA ASN A 66 -2.45 15.58 5.79
C ASN A 66 -3.90 15.70 5.32
N PHE A 67 -4.48 14.61 4.80
CA PHE A 67 -5.89 14.58 4.40
C PHE A 67 -6.86 14.68 5.60
N ALA A 68 -6.34 14.55 6.83
CA ALA A 68 -7.11 14.72 8.06
C ALA A 68 -6.95 16.11 8.69
N ASP A 69 -6.15 17.01 8.12
CA ASP A 69 -5.95 18.34 8.70
C ASP A 69 -7.10 19.29 8.34
N PRO A 70 -7.48 20.23 9.22
CA PRO A 70 -8.53 21.22 8.94
C PRO A 70 -8.29 22.07 7.68
N ILE A 71 -7.03 22.25 7.27
CA ILE A 71 -6.70 22.98 6.04
C ILE A 71 -7.08 22.19 4.79
N PHE A 72 -6.97 20.86 4.80
CA PHE A 72 -7.43 20.01 3.71
C PHE A 72 -8.95 20.10 3.57
N GLU A 73 -9.69 20.07 4.68
CA GLU A 73 -11.16 20.22 4.65
C GLU A 73 -11.59 21.56 4.05
N ARG A 74 -10.94 22.66 4.46
CA ARG A 74 -11.22 23.99 3.89
C ARG A 74 -10.94 24.04 2.38
N MET A 75 -9.85 23.41 1.94
CA MET A 75 -9.52 23.30 0.52
C MET A 75 -10.60 22.50 -0.22
N PHE A 76 -10.95 21.30 0.28
CA PHE A 76 -11.95 20.44 -0.34
C PHE A 76 -13.32 21.12 -0.47
N ARG A 77 -13.80 21.77 0.61
CA ARG A 77 -15.07 22.52 0.60
C ARG A 77 -15.02 23.72 -0.36
N LYS A 78 -13.89 24.41 -0.45
CA LYS A 78 -13.70 25.53 -1.40
C LYS A 78 -13.71 25.06 -2.86
N GLU A 79 -13.16 23.88 -3.14
CA GLU A 79 -13.20 23.25 -4.46
C GLU A 79 -14.58 22.70 -4.83
N GLN A 80 -15.52 22.62 -3.88
CA GLN A 80 -16.83 21.97 -4.02
C GLN A 80 -16.72 20.48 -4.42
N GLY A 81 -15.69 19.82 -3.90
CA GLY A 81 -15.41 18.41 -4.19
C GLY A 81 -14.64 18.17 -5.49
N PHE A 82 -14.54 16.90 -5.87
CA PHE A 82 -13.84 16.41 -7.07
C PHE A 82 -14.65 15.29 -7.71
N ASP A 83 -14.57 15.13 -9.04
CA ASP A 83 -15.26 14.06 -9.74
C ASP A 83 -14.69 12.68 -9.38
N ILE A 84 -13.35 12.59 -9.28
CA ILE A 84 -12.64 11.36 -8.95
C ILE A 84 -11.74 11.65 -7.75
N VAL A 85 -11.86 10.85 -6.70
CA VAL A 85 -10.98 10.89 -5.52
C VAL A 85 -10.31 9.54 -5.38
N ALA A 86 -8.98 9.50 -5.46
CA ALA A 86 -8.18 8.29 -5.32
C ALA A 86 -7.26 8.38 -4.10
N ASN A 87 -7.43 7.46 -3.14
CA ASN A 87 -6.64 7.43 -1.91
C ASN A 87 -5.65 6.26 -1.87
N PHE A 88 -4.36 6.61 -1.90
CA PHE A 88 -3.21 5.70 -1.81
C PHE A 88 -2.46 5.82 -0.49
N SER A 89 -2.92 6.69 0.43
CA SER A 89 -2.26 6.88 1.73
C SER A 89 -2.52 5.70 2.67
N ALA A 90 -1.46 5.18 3.29
CA ALA A 90 -1.54 4.14 4.29
C ALA A 90 -0.22 3.97 5.05
N HIS A 91 -0.32 3.55 6.31
CA HIS A 91 0.77 2.84 6.96
C HIS A 91 0.73 1.38 6.52
N LYS A 92 1.82 0.93 5.87
CA LYS A 92 1.86 -0.37 5.15
C LYS A 92 2.83 -1.39 5.72
N HIS A 93 3.72 -1.00 6.65
CA HIS A 93 4.77 -1.88 7.12
C HIS A 93 4.31 -2.66 8.35
N VAL A 94 4.44 -3.99 8.33
CA VAL A 94 4.16 -4.86 9.48
C VAL A 94 5.04 -4.50 10.69
N ARG A 95 6.25 -3.94 10.47
CA ARG A 95 7.12 -3.44 11.56
C ARG A 95 6.49 -2.29 12.35
N SER A 96 5.41 -1.68 11.87
CA SER A 96 4.64 -0.71 12.64
C SER A 96 3.87 -1.34 13.81
N GLU A 97 3.93 -2.65 14.01
CA GLU A 97 3.31 -3.37 15.12
C GLU A 97 4.24 -3.54 16.34
N LYS A 98 5.37 -2.84 16.35
CA LYS A 98 6.44 -2.98 17.36
C LYS A 98 6.06 -2.53 18.77
N ASP A 99 5.20 -1.53 18.89
CA ASP A 99 4.77 -0.91 20.16
C ASP A 99 3.37 -0.31 20.02
N GLU A 100 2.72 -0.02 21.14
CA GLU A 100 1.36 0.51 21.24
C GLU A 100 1.18 1.83 20.49
N TYR A 101 2.15 2.73 20.53
CA TYR A 101 2.09 4.03 19.85
C TYR A 101 2.10 3.87 18.33
N SER A 102 2.98 3.00 17.84
CA SER A 102 3.09 2.70 16.41
C SER A 102 1.84 1.96 15.90
N VAL A 103 1.25 1.08 16.72
CA VAL A 103 -0.03 0.42 16.42
C VAL A 103 -1.17 1.42 16.38
N GLN A 104 -1.27 2.30 17.36
CA GLN A 104 -2.28 3.36 17.40
C GLN A 104 -2.16 4.26 16.17
N ALA A 105 -0.96 4.76 15.84
CA ALA A 105 -0.73 5.58 14.66
C ALA A 105 -1.15 4.88 13.35
N LEU A 106 -0.87 3.57 13.25
CA LEU A 106 -1.32 2.73 12.13
C LEU A 106 -2.84 2.70 12.00
N ILE A 107 -3.57 2.44 13.10
CA ILE A 107 -5.03 2.36 13.12
C ILE A 107 -5.66 3.73 12.89
N GLU A 108 -5.12 4.78 13.51
CA GLU A 108 -5.56 6.15 13.31
C GLU A 108 -5.49 6.55 11.84
N ASN A 109 -4.36 6.30 11.17
CA ASN A 109 -4.20 6.65 9.76
C ASN A 109 -5.09 5.80 8.84
N ASN A 110 -5.04 4.47 9.01
CA ASN A 110 -5.67 3.56 8.07
C ASN A 110 -7.19 3.47 8.26
N VAL A 111 -7.70 3.76 9.46
CA VAL A 111 -9.10 3.51 9.78
C VAL A 111 -9.80 4.79 10.21
N ILE A 112 -9.38 5.43 11.30
CA ILE A 112 -10.10 6.59 11.88
C ILE A 112 -10.07 7.80 10.96
N LYS A 113 -8.88 8.22 10.51
CA LYS A 113 -8.73 9.36 9.59
C LYS A 113 -9.38 9.06 8.24
N ALA A 114 -9.29 7.82 7.76
CA ALA A 114 -9.93 7.40 6.52
C ALA A 114 -11.47 7.49 6.61
N LYS A 115 -12.09 7.18 7.75
CA LYS A 115 -13.51 7.44 8.00
C LYS A 115 -13.85 8.92 7.89
N LYS A 116 -13.08 9.77 8.58
CA LYS A 116 -13.25 11.25 8.56
C LYS A 116 -13.17 11.80 7.13
N LEU A 117 -12.27 11.26 6.32
CA LEU A 117 -12.20 11.57 4.89
C LEU A 117 -13.50 11.17 4.16
N LEU A 118 -13.98 9.93 4.32
CA LEU A 118 -15.22 9.47 3.66
C LEU A 118 -16.46 10.26 4.09
N ASP A 119 -16.52 10.67 5.36
CA ASP A 119 -17.56 11.57 5.88
C ASP A 119 -17.48 12.95 5.21
N LEU A 120 -16.30 13.55 5.11
CA LEU A 120 -16.10 14.81 4.37
C LEU A 120 -16.48 14.67 2.89
N LEU A 121 -16.08 13.57 2.23
CA LEU A 121 -16.44 13.31 0.83
C LEU A 121 -17.96 13.18 0.64
N SER A 122 -18.70 12.81 1.68
CA SER A 122 -20.16 12.73 1.62
C SER A 122 -20.83 14.10 1.56
N GLU A 123 -20.15 15.20 1.94
CA GLU A 123 -20.65 16.57 1.79
C GLU A 123 -20.73 16.97 0.30
N PHE A 124 -19.75 16.54 -0.49
CA PHE A 124 -19.68 16.73 -1.95
C PHE A 124 -19.32 15.40 -2.62
N PRO A 125 -20.30 14.48 -2.79
CA PRO A 125 -20.06 13.11 -3.22
C PRO A 125 -19.29 13.04 -4.54
N PRO A 126 -18.11 12.39 -4.58
CA PRO A 126 -17.40 12.19 -5.84
C PRO A 126 -18.22 11.25 -6.74
N ARG A 127 -18.03 11.38 -8.06
CA ARG A 127 -18.60 10.40 -9.00
C ARG A 127 -17.98 9.03 -8.80
N HIS A 128 -16.71 9.00 -8.37
CA HIS A 128 -15.98 7.78 -8.10
C HIS A 128 -14.93 7.98 -7.00
N PHE A 129 -14.99 7.16 -5.96
CA PHE A 129 -13.93 7.02 -4.97
C PHE A 129 -13.16 5.71 -5.20
N PHE A 130 -11.85 5.80 -5.29
CA PHE A 130 -10.96 4.65 -5.42
C PHE A 130 -9.96 4.61 -4.26
N CYS A 131 -9.63 3.42 -3.79
CA CYS A 131 -8.50 3.24 -2.88
C CYS A 131 -7.82 1.89 -3.09
N VAL A 132 -6.63 1.74 -2.50
CA VAL A 132 -5.87 0.50 -2.54
C VAL A 132 -6.09 -0.29 -1.25
N SER A 133 -6.66 -1.48 -1.41
CA SER A 133 -6.64 -2.55 -0.41
C SER A 133 -5.39 -3.41 -0.62
N THR A 134 -5.26 -4.53 0.06
CA THR A 134 -4.10 -5.43 -0.07
C THR A 134 -4.54 -6.88 0.01
N ASP A 135 -3.71 -7.77 -0.52
CA ASP A 135 -3.75 -9.22 -0.24
C ASP A 135 -3.83 -9.53 1.27
N LYS A 136 -3.25 -8.66 2.12
CA LYS A 136 -3.24 -8.84 3.58
C LYS A 136 -4.60 -8.60 4.25
N ALA A 137 -5.58 -8.10 3.51
CA ALA A 137 -6.96 -8.02 3.97
C ALA A 137 -7.65 -9.40 3.93
N ALA A 138 -7.22 -10.32 3.06
CA ALA A 138 -7.67 -11.70 3.08
C ALA A 138 -7.04 -12.42 4.28
N ASN A 139 -7.86 -12.93 5.21
CA ASN A 139 -7.43 -13.67 6.41
C ASN A 139 -6.27 -13.01 7.18
N PRO A 140 -6.48 -11.85 7.83
CA PRO A 140 -5.39 -11.10 8.45
C PRO A 140 -4.73 -11.88 9.60
N VAL A 141 -3.39 -11.93 9.60
CA VAL A 141 -2.58 -12.58 10.66
C VAL A 141 -1.74 -11.59 11.50
N ASN A 142 -1.87 -10.31 11.19
CA ASN A 142 -1.14 -9.20 11.80
C ASN A 142 -2.05 -7.94 11.84
N ILE A 143 -1.74 -6.98 12.72
CA ILE A 143 -2.57 -5.79 12.95
C ILE A 143 -2.65 -4.92 11.68
N MET A 144 -1.58 -4.85 10.89
CA MET A 144 -1.59 -4.11 9.64
C MET A 144 -2.64 -4.66 8.65
N GLY A 145 -2.68 -5.98 8.47
CA GLY A 145 -3.69 -6.68 7.69
C GLY A 145 -5.10 -6.49 8.25
N ALA A 146 -5.26 -6.56 9.58
CA ALA A 146 -6.54 -6.28 10.23
C ALA A 146 -7.02 -4.85 9.95
N SER A 147 -6.14 -3.85 10.06
CA SER A 147 -6.47 -2.44 9.74
C SER A 147 -6.92 -2.26 8.30
N LYS A 148 -6.30 -3.00 7.36
CA LYS A 148 -6.67 -2.99 5.95
C LYS A 148 -8.01 -3.68 5.69
N ARG A 149 -8.30 -4.76 6.40
CA ARG A 149 -9.61 -5.42 6.33
C ARG A 149 -10.72 -4.49 6.83
N ILE A 150 -10.51 -3.82 7.96
CA ILE A 150 -11.48 -2.85 8.50
C ILE A 150 -11.64 -1.66 7.55
N MET A 151 -10.55 -1.13 6.99
CA MET A 151 -10.59 -0.08 5.97
C MET A 151 -11.45 -0.51 4.77
N GLU A 152 -11.31 -1.76 4.30
CA GLU A 152 -12.10 -2.28 3.19
C GLU A 152 -13.58 -2.41 3.54
N ASP A 153 -13.92 -3.02 4.69
CA ASP A 153 -15.30 -3.12 5.19
C ASP A 153 -15.95 -1.72 5.32
N MET A 154 -15.20 -0.75 5.84
CA MET A 154 -15.61 0.65 5.98
C MET A 154 -15.89 1.29 4.62
N ILE A 155 -14.97 1.19 3.67
CA ILE A 155 -15.11 1.80 2.34
C ILE A 155 -16.32 1.21 1.60
N MET A 156 -16.56 -0.09 1.74
CA MET A 156 -17.72 -0.75 1.15
C MET A 156 -19.04 -0.28 1.76
N ALA A 157 -19.07 0.11 3.04
CA ALA A 157 -20.28 0.70 3.64
C ALA A 157 -20.66 2.05 3.02
N TYR A 158 -19.68 2.83 2.52
CA TYR A 158 -19.92 4.11 1.82
C TYR A 158 -20.32 3.94 0.35
N SER A 159 -20.31 2.72 -0.20
CA SER A 159 -20.84 2.44 -1.54
C SER A 159 -22.30 2.89 -1.74
N SER A 160 -23.06 3.06 -0.65
CA SER A 160 -24.43 3.58 -0.67
C SER A 160 -24.51 5.09 -0.94
N LYS A 161 -23.45 5.85 -0.63
CA LYS A 161 -23.40 7.32 -0.77
C LYS A 161 -22.79 7.77 -2.09
N PHE A 162 -21.76 7.08 -2.55
CA PHE A 162 -21.10 7.32 -3.82
C PHE A 162 -20.47 6.03 -4.32
N LYS A 163 -20.10 6.01 -5.62
CA LYS A 163 -19.47 4.84 -6.21
C LYS A 163 -18.10 4.61 -5.59
N VAL A 164 -17.88 3.40 -5.08
CA VAL A 164 -16.58 2.97 -4.53
C VAL A 164 -16.06 1.76 -5.30
N THR A 165 -14.76 1.70 -5.49
CA THR A 165 -14.06 0.50 -5.97
C THR A 165 -12.73 0.39 -5.25
N THR A 166 -12.21 -0.82 -5.10
CA THR A 166 -10.86 -1.03 -4.57
C THR A 166 -10.07 -1.97 -5.47
N ALA A 167 -8.77 -2.07 -5.21
CA ALA A 167 -7.94 -3.11 -5.80
C ALA A 167 -7.13 -3.81 -4.71
N ARG A 168 -6.99 -5.14 -4.82
CA ARG A 168 -6.06 -5.99 -4.06
C ARG A 168 -4.98 -6.47 -5.03
N PHE A 169 -3.74 -6.13 -4.77
CA PHE A 169 -2.62 -6.67 -5.53
C PHE A 169 -1.39 -6.80 -4.62
N ALA A 170 -0.44 -7.58 -5.10
CA ALA A 170 0.72 -8.04 -4.36
C ALA A 170 1.81 -6.96 -4.20
N ASN A 171 3.04 -7.40 -3.94
CA ASN A 171 4.21 -6.54 -3.89
C ASN A 171 4.42 -5.79 -5.21
N VAL A 172 4.60 -4.47 -5.11
CA VAL A 172 5.11 -3.66 -6.22
C VAL A 172 6.63 -3.65 -6.15
N ALA A 173 7.27 -4.15 -7.21
CA ALA A 173 8.72 -4.24 -7.31
C ALA A 173 9.36 -2.85 -7.12
N PHE A 174 10.41 -2.79 -6.30
CA PHE A 174 11.14 -1.56 -6.00
C PHE A 174 10.30 -0.40 -5.46
N SER A 175 9.11 -0.67 -4.90
CA SER A 175 8.32 0.37 -4.23
C SER A 175 9.03 0.90 -2.97
N ASN A 176 8.75 2.16 -2.61
CA ASN A 176 9.43 2.88 -1.52
C ASN A 176 9.36 2.08 -0.21
N GLY A 177 10.51 1.90 0.45
CA GLY A 177 10.62 1.14 1.70
C GLY A 177 10.48 -0.39 1.56
N SER A 178 10.34 -0.92 0.34
CA SER A 178 10.41 -2.37 0.11
C SER A 178 11.85 -2.88 0.21
N LEU A 179 12.02 -4.18 0.45
CA LEU A 179 13.35 -4.80 0.45
C LEU A 179 14.10 -4.57 -0.88
N LEU A 180 13.38 -4.63 -2.01
CA LEU A 180 13.94 -4.43 -3.34
C LEU A 180 14.44 -2.99 -3.53
N ALA A 181 13.69 -1.99 -3.05
CA ALA A 181 14.19 -0.60 -3.03
C ALA A 181 15.45 -0.48 -2.14
N GLY A 182 15.46 -1.20 -1.02
CA GLY A 182 16.64 -1.34 -0.18
C GLY A 182 17.87 -1.83 -0.93
N PHE A 183 17.74 -2.75 -1.90
CA PHE A 183 18.88 -3.21 -2.69
C PHE A 183 19.57 -2.09 -3.47
N ILE A 184 18.79 -1.18 -4.07
CA ILE A 184 19.33 -0.01 -4.77
C ILE A 184 20.10 0.86 -3.77
N ASP A 185 19.50 1.17 -2.63
CA ASP A 185 20.14 2.01 -1.61
C ASP A 185 21.41 1.37 -1.02
N ARG A 186 21.44 0.03 -0.87
CA ARG A 186 22.62 -0.69 -0.37
C ARG A 186 23.75 -0.67 -1.39
N ILE A 187 23.45 -0.89 -2.67
CA ILE A 187 24.44 -0.77 -3.77
C ILE A 187 25.05 0.63 -3.79
N MET A 188 24.22 1.68 -3.74
CA MET A 188 24.69 3.07 -3.74
C MET A 188 25.59 3.40 -2.54
N LYS A 189 25.42 2.68 -1.42
CA LYS A 189 26.20 2.86 -0.19
C LYS A 189 27.33 1.84 -0.03
N LYS A 190 27.58 0.96 -1.02
CA LYS A 190 28.52 -0.17 -0.94
C LYS A 190 28.28 -1.04 0.30
N GLN A 191 27.02 -1.31 0.61
CA GLN A 191 26.59 -2.16 1.72
C GLN A 191 26.12 -3.52 1.21
N PRO A 192 26.28 -4.61 1.98
CA PRO A 192 25.83 -5.95 1.57
C PRO A 192 24.32 -6.01 1.37
N LEU A 193 23.87 -6.94 0.52
CA LEU A 193 22.45 -7.22 0.33
C LEU A 193 22.00 -8.37 1.24
N ALA A 194 20.80 -8.29 1.79
CA ALA A 194 20.22 -9.37 2.59
C ALA A 194 18.82 -9.73 2.09
N ALA A 195 18.49 -11.02 2.03
CA ALA A 195 17.18 -11.44 1.57
C ALA A 195 16.74 -12.80 2.15
N PRO A 196 15.44 -12.98 2.44
CA PRO A 196 14.91 -14.31 2.75
C PRO A 196 14.94 -15.20 1.50
N ASN A 197 15.26 -16.48 1.68
CA ASN A 197 15.37 -17.47 0.59
C ASN A 197 14.23 -18.50 0.55
N ASP A 198 13.28 -18.41 1.46
CA ASP A 198 12.12 -19.30 1.62
C ASP A 198 10.78 -18.60 1.38
N VAL A 199 10.76 -17.27 1.34
CA VAL A 199 9.55 -16.48 1.10
C VAL A 199 9.37 -16.23 -0.38
N LYS A 200 8.24 -16.72 -0.92
CA LYS A 200 7.82 -16.51 -2.31
C LYS A 200 6.73 -15.45 -2.39
N ARG A 201 6.84 -14.55 -3.36
CA ARG A 201 5.87 -13.47 -3.60
C ARG A 201 5.61 -13.26 -5.07
N TYR A 202 4.46 -12.67 -5.35
CA TYR A 202 4.16 -12.09 -6.64
C TYR A 202 4.68 -10.66 -6.70
N PHE A 203 5.25 -10.29 -7.84
CA PHE A 203 5.68 -8.92 -8.08
C PHE A 203 5.02 -8.38 -9.33
N VAL A 204 4.50 -7.17 -9.22
CA VAL A 204 4.11 -6.34 -10.36
C VAL A 204 5.06 -5.16 -10.47
N SER A 205 5.28 -4.68 -11.69
CA SER A 205 6.02 -3.45 -11.92
C SER A 205 5.23 -2.23 -11.39
N PRO A 206 5.91 -1.09 -11.16
CA PRO A 206 5.23 0.16 -10.85
C PRO A 206 4.17 0.53 -11.90
N GLU A 207 4.49 0.38 -13.19
CA GLU A 207 3.55 0.66 -14.28
C GLU A 207 2.29 -0.22 -14.21
N GLU A 208 2.45 -1.54 -14.11
CA GLU A 208 1.32 -2.48 -13.95
C GLU A 208 0.48 -2.13 -12.73
N SER A 209 1.10 -1.74 -11.60
CA SER A 209 0.35 -1.36 -10.40
C SER A 209 -0.52 -0.12 -10.63
N GLY A 210 0.01 0.89 -11.35
CA GLY A 210 -0.72 2.10 -11.73
C GLY A 210 -1.88 1.79 -12.68
N GLN A 211 -1.63 0.92 -13.67
CA GLN A 211 -2.63 0.48 -14.63
C GLN A 211 -3.76 -0.32 -13.97
N ILE A 212 -3.45 -1.26 -13.07
CA ILE A 212 -4.45 -2.04 -12.32
C ILE A 212 -5.35 -1.09 -11.51
N CYS A 213 -4.75 -0.14 -10.79
CA CYS A 213 -5.50 0.85 -10.01
C CYS A 213 -6.37 1.75 -10.89
N MET A 214 -5.85 2.20 -12.03
CA MET A 214 -6.57 3.03 -12.99
C MET A 214 -7.73 2.27 -13.62
N LEU A 215 -7.53 1.01 -14.02
CA LEU A 215 -8.58 0.14 -14.55
C LEU A 215 -9.67 -0.14 -13.52
N ALA A 216 -9.31 -0.45 -12.28
CA ALA A 216 -10.28 -0.63 -11.19
C ALA A 216 -11.10 0.65 -10.94
N CYS A 217 -10.42 1.80 -10.90
CA CYS A 217 -11.05 3.11 -10.72
C CYS A 217 -11.98 3.49 -11.88
N VAL A 218 -11.69 3.11 -13.12
CA VAL A 218 -12.48 3.57 -14.28
C VAL A 218 -13.55 2.55 -14.68
N LEU A 219 -13.23 1.25 -14.62
CA LEU A 219 -14.07 0.17 -15.14
C LEU A 219 -14.87 -0.55 -14.07
N GLY A 220 -14.48 -0.46 -12.80
CA GLY A 220 -15.18 -1.15 -11.72
C GLY A 220 -16.58 -0.61 -11.51
N ASN A 221 -17.54 -1.49 -11.25
CA ASN A 221 -18.86 -1.12 -10.76
C ASN A 221 -18.81 -0.83 -9.26
N ASN A 222 -19.87 -0.23 -8.75
CA ASN A 222 -19.94 0.15 -7.34
C ASN A 222 -19.82 -1.07 -6.42
N GLY A 223 -18.88 -1.03 -5.48
CA GLY A 223 -18.65 -2.09 -4.51
C GLY A 223 -17.79 -3.25 -5.01
N GLU A 224 -17.11 -3.10 -6.15
CA GLU A 224 -16.24 -4.14 -6.70
C GLU A 224 -14.78 -4.01 -6.23
N ILE A 225 -14.10 -5.15 -6.10
CA ILE A 225 -12.67 -5.26 -5.79
C ILE A 225 -11.95 -5.93 -6.94
N PHE A 226 -10.92 -5.27 -7.47
CA PHE A 226 -10.13 -5.78 -8.60
C PHE A 226 -8.86 -6.46 -8.10
N PHE A 227 -8.44 -7.54 -8.75
CA PHE A 227 -7.17 -8.18 -8.47
C PHE A 227 -6.53 -8.75 -9.74
N PRO A 228 -5.19 -8.81 -9.83
CA PRO A 228 -4.52 -9.40 -10.98
C PRO A 228 -4.65 -10.92 -10.95
N LYS A 229 -4.86 -11.54 -12.12
CA LYS A 229 -4.79 -12.99 -12.27
C LYS A 229 -3.33 -13.42 -12.36
N LEU A 230 -2.77 -13.81 -11.22
CA LEU A 230 -1.40 -14.30 -11.12
C LEU A 230 -1.42 -15.80 -10.82
N GLY A 231 -0.83 -16.60 -11.71
CA GLY A 231 -0.66 -18.03 -11.52
C GLY A 231 0.58 -18.34 -10.68
N GLU A 232 0.55 -19.44 -9.92
CA GLU A 232 1.60 -19.83 -8.97
C GLU A 232 3.01 -19.89 -9.57
N GLU A 233 3.11 -20.17 -10.86
CA GLU A 233 4.38 -20.20 -11.62
C GLU A 233 5.12 -18.86 -11.64
N LYS A 234 4.40 -17.75 -11.37
CA LYS A 234 4.98 -16.40 -11.36
C LYS A 234 5.60 -16.01 -10.01
N MET A 235 5.46 -16.85 -8.99
CA MET A 235 6.06 -16.57 -7.69
C MET A 235 7.58 -16.71 -7.72
N ILE A 236 8.28 -15.73 -7.13
CA ILE A 236 9.74 -15.70 -7.03
C ILE A 236 10.17 -15.37 -5.60
N THR A 237 11.34 -15.88 -5.19
CA THR A 237 11.91 -15.55 -3.88
C THR A 237 12.68 -14.24 -3.92
N PHE A 238 12.80 -13.56 -2.78
CA PHE A 238 13.61 -12.34 -2.67
C PHE A 238 15.08 -12.60 -2.98
N SER A 239 15.64 -13.73 -2.53
CA SER A 239 17.02 -14.13 -2.87
C SER A 239 17.22 -14.31 -4.38
N SER A 240 16.24 -14.89 -5.10
CA SER A 240 16.31 -15.04 -6.56
C SER A 240 16.24 -13.69 -7.28
N ILE A 241 15.46 -12.74 -6.78
CA ILE A 241 15.46 -11.36 -7.29
C ILE A 241 16.81 -10.69 -7.01
N CYS A 242 17.38 -10.85 -5.82
CA CYS A 242 18.69 -10.33 -5.46
C CYS A 242 19.79 -10.83 -6.42
N ASP A 243 19.82 -12.14 -6.69
CA ASP A 243 20.75 -12.75 -7.65
C ASP A 243 20.60 -12.14 -9.06
N ARG A 244 19.36 -12.02 -9.56
CA ARG A 244 19.07 -11.42 -10.88
C ARG A 244 19.45 -9.94 -10.93
N PHE A 245 19.20 -9.20 -9.85
CA PHE A 245 19.52 -7.79 -9.73
C PHE A 245 21.03 -7.55 -9.78
N LEU A 246 21.81 -8.31 -9.01
CA LEU A 246 23.28 -8.25 -9.05
C LEU A 246 23.82 -8.61 -10.45
N CYS A 247 23.33 -9.70 -11.03
CA CYS A 247 23.72 -10.13 -12.38
C CYS A 247 23.43 -9.03 -13.43
N THR A 248 22.28 -8.36 -13.34
CA THR A 248 21.91 -7.25 -14.23
C THR A 248 22.86 -6.05 -14.10
N LEU A 249 23.39 -5.81 -12.89
CA LEU A 249 24.40 -4.78 -12.64
C LEU A 249 25.83 -5.22 -12.98
N GLY A 250 26.02 -6.47 -13.44
CA GLY A 250 27.33 -7.03 -13.77
C GLY A 250 28.15 -7.47 -12.57
N TYR A 251 27.50 -7.77 -11.44
CA TYR A 251 28.14 -8.35 -10.25
C TYR A 251 27.91 -9.87 -10.17
N GLU A 252 28.91 -10.58 -9.66
CA GLU A 252 28.82 -11.93 -9.14
C GLU A 252 28.57 -11.90 -7.64
N LYS A 253 27.71 -12.78 -7.12
CA LYS A 253 27.42 -12.83 -5.69
C LYS A 253 28.51 -13.57 -4.92
N LYS A 254 28.82 -13.08 -3.72
CA LYS A 254 29.50 -13.84 -2.66
C LYS A 254 28.52 -14.04 -1.52
N GLU A 255 28.06 -15.27 -1.35
CA GLU A 255 27.18 -15.62 -0.23
C GLU A 255 28.00 -15.73 1.06
N CYS A 256 27.67 -14.90 2.03
CA CYS A 256 28.27 -14.86 3.36
C CYS A 256 27.34 -15.56 4.35
N ALA A 257 27.93 -16.20 5.37
CA ALA A 257 27.17 -16.96 6.37
C ALA A 257 26.53 -16.07 7.43
N THR A 258 27.10 -14.88 7.68
CA THR A 258 26.61 -13.94 8.72
C THR A 258 26.62 -12.50 8.25
N ASP A 259 25.78 -11.68 8.88
CA ASP A 259 25.73 -10.22 8.66
C ASP A 259 27.08 -9.54 8.93
N GLU A 260 27.85 -10.04 9.90
CA GLU A 260 29.17 -9.50 10.23
C GLU A 260 30.19 -9.81 9.13
N GLU A 261 30.20 -11.03 8.62
CA GLU A 261 31.07 -11.42 7.51
C GLU A 261 30.79 -10.57 6.27
N ALA A 262 29.51 -10.41 5.92
CA ALA A 262 29.10 -9.63 4.76
C ALA A 262 29.45 -8.14 4.89
N ARG A 263 29.25 -7.55 6.08
CA ARG A 263 29.63 -6.16 6.36
C ARG A 263 31.15 -5.95 6.29
N ARG A 264 31.93 -6.88 6.85
CA ARG A 264 33.39 -6.83 6.77
C ARG A 264 33.86 -6.90 5.32
N TYR A 265 33.33 -7.86 4.55
CA TYR A 265 33.67 -7.99 3.14
C TYR A 265 33.32 -6.71 2.36
N ALA A 266 32.12 -6.15 2.57
CA ALA A 266 31.72 -4.91 1.91
C ALA A 266 32.63 -3.72 2.26
N ALA A 267 33.11 -3.64 3.50
CA ALA A 267 34.03 -2.58 3.95
C ALA A 267 35.43 -2.69 3.34
N GLU A 268 35.88 -3.92 3.04
CA GLU A 268 37.19 -4.22 2.45
C GLU A 268 37.14 -4.32 0.91
N MET A 269 35.94 -4.30 0.33
CA MET A 269 35.71 -4.47 -1.11
C MET A 269 36.30 -3.30 -1.91
N ALA A 270 37.11 -3.62 -2.92
CA ALA A 270 37.62 -2.63 -3.87
C ALA A 270 36.49 -2.02 -4.71
N ASP A 271 36.66 -0.76 -5.12
CA ASP A 271 35.66 0.00 -5.87
C ASP A 271 35.30 -0.61 -7.23
N ASP A 272 36.23 -1.33 -7.85
CA ASP A 272 36.09 -2.03 -9.12
C ASP A 272 35.73 -3.51 -8.96
N SER A 273 35.53 -3.99 -7.72
CA SER A 273 35.15 -5.37 -7.44
C SER A 273 33.92 -5.76 -8.26
N LYS A 274 34.00 -6.90 -8.94
CA LYS A 274 32.85 -7.54 -9.58
C LYS A 274 32.12 -8.49 -8.65
N ILE A 275 32.62 -8.71 -7.44
CA ILE A 275 32.02 -9.60 -6.46
C ILE A 275 31.29 -8.77 -5.40
N TYR A 276 30.02 -9.08 -5.14
CA TYR A 276 29.18 -8.35 -4.20
C TYR A 276 28.68 -9.26 -3.06
N PRO A 277 28.82 -8.87 -1.78
CA PRO A 277 28.44 -9.71 -0.66
C PRO A 277 26.92 -9.76 -0.46
N VAL A 278 26.39 -10.96 -0.24
CA VAL A 278 24.97 -11.23 0.06
C VAL A 278 24.81 -12.10 1.30
N VAL A 279 23.71 -11.92 2.03
CA VAL A 279 23.30 -12.81 3.14
C VAL A 279 21.90 -13.32 2.89
N TYR A 280 21.75 -14.64 2.82
CA TYR A 280 20.45 -15.28 2.63
C TYR A 280 20.02 -16.04 3.89
N PHE A 281 18.78 -15.78 4.33
CA PHE A 281 18.26 -16.32 5.59
C PHE A 281 16.88 -16.97 5.42
N LYS A 282 16.47 -17.75 6.43
CA LYS A 282 15.09 -18.26 6.54
C LYS A 282 14.20 -17.26 7.28
N SER A 283 12.95 -17.14 6.85
CA SER A 283 11.95 -16.31 7.50
C SER A 283 11.54 -16.87 8.86
N ASP A 284 11.68 -16.05 9.90
CA ASP A 284 11.34 -16.40 11.29
C ASP A 284 10.70 -15.22 12.05
N THR A 285 10.31 -14.18 11.30
CA THR A 285 9.77 -12.91 11.79
C THR A 285 8.27 -13.00 12.07
N THR A 286 7.81 -12.12 12.95
CA THR A 286 6.41 -11.97 13.34
C THR A 286 5.53 -11.55 12.16
N GLY A 287 4.35 -12.16 12.01
CA GLY A 287 3.30 -11.69 11.09
C GLY A 287 3.53 -11.93 9.58
N GLU A 288 4.58 -12.66 9.18
CA GLU A 288 4.81 -13.02 7.77
C GLU A 288 4.00 -14.25 7.34
N LYS A 289 3.22 -14.11 6.26
CA LYS A 289 2.52 -15.22 5.59
C LYS A 289 3.46 -15.98 4.64
N GLY A 290 3.28 -17.29 4.53
CA GLY A 290 4.01 -18.12 3.55
C GLY A 290 3.66 -17.76 2.10
N TYR A 291 2.40 -17.43 1.82
CA TYR A 291 1.88 -17.05 0.50
C TYR A 291 0.81 -15.94 0.62
N GLU A 292 0.54 -15.23 -0.47
CA GLU A 292 -0.46 -14.15 -0.55
C GLU A 292 -1.75 -14.68 -1.19
N GLU A 293 -2.90 -14.34 -0.60
CA GLU A 293 -4.24 -14.67 -1.10
C GLU A 293 -4.93 -13.38 -1.57
N PHE A 294 -5.51 -13.36 -2.77
CA PHE A 294 -6.24 -12.18 -3.26
C PHE A 294 -7.73 -12.21 -2.91
N TYR A 295 -8.28 -13.39 -2.65
CA TYR A 295 -9.68 -13.62 -2.31
C TYR A 295 -9.80 -14.74 -1.27
N VAL A 296 -10.90 -14.73 -0.51
CA VAL A 296 -11.20 -15.73 0.52
C VAL A 296 -12.37 -16.62 0.11
N PRO A 297 -12.49 -17.86 0.66
CA PRO A 297 -13.66 -18.70 0.43
C PRO A 297 -14.95 -17.97 0.78
N GLY A 298 -15.93 -18.02 -0.13
CA GLY A 298 -17.23 -17.35 0.02
C GLY A 298 -17.36 -16.02 -0.71
N GLU A 299 -16.26 -15.42 -1.19
CA GLU A 299 -16.33 -14.25 -2.08
C GLU A 299 -16.80 -14.67 -3.48
N ARG A 300 -17.72 -13.91 -4.09
CA ARG A 300 -18.19 -14.15 -5.45
C ARG A 300 -17.18 -13.57 -6.44
N LEU A 301 -16.63 -14.44 -7.30
CA LEU A 301 -15.60 -14.06 -8.26
C LEU A 301 -16.15 -14.01 -9.69
N ASN A 302 -15.80 -12.96 -10.42
CA ASN A 302 -15.95 -12.87 -11.86
C ASN A 302 -14.57 -12.88 -12.51
N LEU A 303 -14.22 -14.03 -13.08
CA LEU A 303 -12.94 -14.25 -13.76
C LEU A 303 -13.06 -14.11 -15.27
N GLU A 304 -14.24 -13.86 -15.83
CA GLU A 304 -14.45 -13.82 -17.29
C GLU A 304 -14.56 -12.40 -17.84
N ARG A 305 -14.91 -11.41 -16.99
CA ARG A 305 -15.13 -10.02 -17.42
C ARG A 305 -13.89 -9.37 -18.05
N PHE A 306 -12.70 -9.71 -17.54
CA PHE A 306 -11.43 -9.20 -18.05
C PHE A 306 -10.44 -10.35 -18.21
N SER A 307 -9.59 -10.28 -19.24
CA SER A 307 -8.61 -11.35 -19.51
C SER A 307 -7.58 -11.48 -18.37
N SER A 308 -7.05 -10.35 -17.89
CA SER A 308 -5.91 -10.31 -16.96
C SER A 308 -6.27 -9.94 -15.51
N LEU A 309 -7.51 -9.50 -15.27
CA LEU A 309 -8.01 -9.08 -13.96
C LEU A 309 -9.20 -9.93 -13.53
N GLY A 310 -9.22 -10.35 -12.27
CA GLY A 310 -10.39 -10.87 -11.61
C GLY A 310 -11.13 -9.75 -10.89
N VAL A 311 -12.44 -9.91 -10.73
CA VAL A 311 -13.29 -8.99 -9.98
C VAL A 311 -14.00 -9.76 -8.88
N ILE A 312 -13.97 -9.23 -7.66
CA ILE A 312 -14.82 -9.69 -6.57
C ILE A 312 -16.09 -8.86 -6.62
N GLU A 313 -17.22 -9.55 -6.77
CA GLU A 313 -18.56 -8.99 -6.87
C GLU A 313 -19.33 -9.24 -5.55
N ASP A 314 -20.46 -8.55 -5.39
CA ASP A 314 -21.40 -8.74 -4.28
C ASP A 314 -20.74 -8.74 -2.89
N VAL A 315 -19.77 -7.85 -2.69
CA VAL A 315 -19.04 -7.74 -1.42
C VAL A 315 -20.03 -7.40 -0.30
N SER A 316 -20.04 -8.25 0.74
CA SER A 316 -20.87 -8.05 1.92
C SER A 316 -20.55 -6.73 2.60
N LYS A 317 -21.59 -6.00 3.00
CA LYS A 317 -21.48 -4.66 3.60
C LYS A 317 -21.85 -4.74 5.06
N ARG A 318 -21.02 -4.16 5.92
CA ARG A 318 -21.39 -3.91 7.31
C ARG A 318 -22.25 -2.64 7.41
N PRO A 319 -23.24 -2.58 8.31
CA PRO A 319 -23.96 -1.35 8.59
C PRO A 319 -23.01 -0.26 9.08
N LEU A 320 -23.24 0.99 8.67
CA LEU A 320 -22.46 2.14 9.16
C LEU A 320 -22.53 2.28 10.68
N SER A 321 -23.67 1.96 11.30
CA SER A 321 -23.84 2.01 12.76
C SER A 321 -22.93 1.03 13.51
N GLU A 322 -22.66 -0.15 12.93
CA GLU A 322 -21.74 -1.13 13.52
C GLU A 322 -20.30 -0.62 13.46
N LEU A 323 -19.94 -0.01 12.32
CA LEU A 323 -18.65 0.64 12.14
C LEU A 323 -18.49 1.82 13.11
N ASP A 324 -19.46 2.72 13.19
CA ASP A 324 -19.45 3.88 14.09
C ASP A 324 -19.24 3.45 15.55
N SER A 325 -19.98 2.44 16.02
CA SER A 325 -19.78 1.88 17.36
C SER A 325 -18.36 1.34 17.57
N PHE A 326 -17.79 0.66 16.58
CA PHE A 326 -16.42 0.17 16.66
C PHE A 326 -15.38 1.31 16.69
N PHE A 327 -15.63 2.40 15.96
CA PHE A 327 -14.77 3.58 15.98
C PHE A 327 -14.81 4.30 17.32
N ASP A 328 -15.99 4.46 17.90
CA ASP A 328 -16.17 5.06 19.23
C ASP A 328 -15.45 4.23 20.31
N ASP A 329 -15.53 2.90 20.22
CA ASP A 329 -14.79 1.97 21.09
C ASP A 329 -13.27 2.16 20.96
N LEU A 330 -12.75 2.29 19.73
CA LEU A 330 -11.32 2.51 19.49
C LEU A 330 -10.85 3.88 19.97
N GLU A 331 -11.58 4.95 19.68
CA GLU A 331 -11.24 6.31 20.13
C GLU A 331 -11.28 6.39 21.67
N SER A 332 -12.25 5.74 22.31
CA SER A 332 -12.32 5.62 23.77
C SER A 332 -11.13 4.84 24.35
N LEU A 333 -10.73 3.76 23.69
CA LEU A 333 -9.59 2.96 24.09
C LEU A 333 -8.27 3.76 24.00
N PHE A 334 -8.08 4.53 22.91
CA PHE A 334 -6.90 5.37 22.72
C PHE A 334 -6.84 6.58 23.66
N ALA A 335 -7.98 7.01 24.21
CA ALA A 335 -8.02 8.07 25.21
C ALA A 335 -7.57 7.60 26.61
N LEU A 336 -7.43 6.28 26.84
CA LEU A 336 -6.97 5.74 28.11
C LEU A 336 -5.45 6.00 28.27
N PRO A 337 -5.00 6.46 29.45
CA PRO A 337 -3.57 6.69 29.72
C PRO A 337 -2.69 5.44 29.56
N ASP A 338 -3.25 4.26 29.88
CA ASP A 338 -2.57 2.96 29.88
C ASP A 338 -3.12 2.04 28.77
N CYS A 339 -3.26 2.56 27.54
CA CYS A 339 -3.68 1.74 26.41
C CYS A 339 -2.55 0.80 25.98
N HIS A 340 -2.71 -0.52 26.21
CA HIS A 340 -1.72 -1.51 25.79
C HIS A 340 -2.08 -2.12 24.43
N LYS A 341 -1.06 -2.61 23.72
CA LYS A 341 -1.22 -3.32 22.45
C LYS A 341 -2.23 -4.48 22.54
N SER A 342 -2.28 -5.19 23.66
CA SER A 342 -3.23 -6.29 23.89
C SER A 342 -4.69 -5.85 23.88
N ASP A 343 -4.98 -4.64 24.34
CA ASP A 343 -6.34 -4.10 24.38
C ASP A 343 -6.82 -3.80 22.97
N ILE A 344 -5.93 -3.24 22.15
CA ILE A 344 -6.16 -2.97 20.73
C ILE A 344 -6.41 -4.28 19.98
N VAL A 345 -5.56 -5.29 20.17
CA VAL A 345 -5.74 -6.62 19.55
C VAL A 345 -7.09 -7.23 19.97
N THR A 346 -7.51 -7.05 21.22
CA THR A 346 -8.80 -7.54 21.72
C THR A 346 -9.98 -6.82 21.07
N ALA A 347 -9.89 -5.49 20.86
CA ALA A 347 -10.89 -4.74 20.09
C ALA A 347 -10.96 -5.21 18.64
N LEU A 348 -9.81 -5.40 17.98
CA LEU A 348 -9.74 -5.89 16.60
C LEU A 348 -10.34 -7.29 16.45
N LYS A 349 -10.07 -8.22 17.39
CA LYS A 349 -10.64 -9.58 17.38
C LYS A 349 -12.16 -9.59 17.56
N ARG A 350 -12.71 -8.67 18.39
CA ARG A 350 -14.15 -8.54 18.55
C ARG A 350 -14.82 -8.12 17.23
N PHE A 351 -14.19 -7.23 16.47
CA PHE A 351 -14.72 -6.75 15.19
C PHE A 351 -14.46 -7.71 14.02
N LEU A 352 -13.31 -8.40 14.04
CA LEU A 352 -12.87 -9.38 13.04
C LEU A 352 -12.71 -10.76 13.69
N PRO A 353 -13.76 -11.61 13.72
CA PRO A 353 -13.69 -12.93 14.36
C PRO A 353 -12.61 -13.86 13.80
N ASN A 354 -12.26 -13.70 12.52
CA ASN A 354 -11.23 -14.50 11.84
C ASN A 354 -9.81 -13.91 11.99
N PHE A 355 -9.62 -12.86 12.79
CA PHE A 355 -8.31 -12.25 13.01
C PHE A 355 -7.50 -13.04 14.05
N GLU A 356 -6.42 -13.65 13.58
CA GLU A 356 -5.44 -14.32 14.44
C GLU A 356 -4.17 -13.46 14.55
N HIS A 357 -3.85 -12.98 15.75
CA HIS A 357 -2.61 -12.25 15.97
C HIS A 357 -1.49 -13.21 16.39
N VAL A 358 -0.50 -13.42 15.53
CA VAL A 358 0.65 -14.29 15.79
C VAL A 358 1.88 -13.44 16.12
N GLU A 359 2.36 -13.47 17.37
CA GLU A 359 3.54 -12.73 17.83
C GLU A 359 4.71 -13.68 18.12
N LYS A 360 5.84 -13.55 17.41
CA LYS A 360 7.00 -14.44 17.54
C LYS A 360 8.18 -13.84 18.30
N GLY A 361 8.05 -12.61 18.82
CA GLY A 361 9.11 -11.90 19.56
C GLY A 361 10.34 -11.48 18.74
N LYS A 362 10.38 -11.82 17.44
CA LYS A 362 11.41 -11.41 16.47
C LYS A 362 10.83 -10.42 15.47
N ASN A 363 11.52 -9.31 15.27
CA ASN A 363 11.09 -8.23 14.37
C ASN A 363 12.04 -8.10 13.16
N LEU A 364 11.56 -7.44 12.10
CA LEU A 364 12.38 -7.17 10.92
C LEU A 364 13.49 -6.14 11.16
N ASP A 365 13.38 -5.33 12.22
CA ASP A 365 14.38 -4.31 12.56
C ASP A 365 15.65 -4.91 13.19
N GLN A 366 15.60 -6.18 13.63
CA GLN A 366 16.75 -6.95 14.09
C GLN A 366 17.60 -7.51 12.93
N LYS A 367 17.14 -7.38 11.68
CA LYS A 367 17.85 -7.85 10.49
C LYS A 367 18.36 -6.65 9.68
N MET A 368 19.48 -6.85 8.98
CA MET A 368 19.98 -5.94 7.95
C MET A 368 19.03 -5.87 6.76
#